data_AF-A0A8C7D7Q7-F1
#
_entry.id   AF-A0A8C7D7Q7-F1
#
_cell.length_a   1.000
_cell.length_b   1.000
_cell.length_c   1.000
_cell.angle_alpha   90.00
_cell.angle_beta   90.00
_cell.angle_gamma   90.00
#
_symmetry.space_group_name_H-M   'P 1'
#
loop_
_entity.id
_entity.type
_entity.pdbx_description
1 polymer ?
#
loop_
_entity_poly.entity_id
_entity_poly.type
_entity_poly.pdbx_seq_one_letter_code
_entity_poly.pdbx_strand_id
1 'polypeptide(L)'
;MSGLTLCCFCLGVPGPVDQPGPCSEKLKGLFIMGGNTDSRGNTTVCAEFNFAADIVLNRFFCPTYIATWEFCCENKLPWSFCDNWQAQDSDKARFMKSIFKHTMNTVATCAHYQREMTAGPGFVSCDSYAMVAAINDGFVWVSEPVAVTVELQGTYTQGMMVLDKLGVLEKEHSGPGELGLPEVIRELHLYRCQLFIFTKL
;
A
#
# COMPACT_ATOMS: atom_id res chain seq x y z
N MET A 1 -13.50 12.74 19.63
CA MET A 1 -13.75 11.29 19.81
C MET A 1 -12.71 10.51 19.02
N SER A 2 -11.76 9.92 19.74
CA SER A 2 -10.63 9.12 19.27
C SER A 2 -11.12 7.76 18.76
N GLY A 3 -11.23 7.60 17.44
CA GLY A 3 -11.47 6.29 16.81
C GLY A 3 -10.14 5.66 16.40
N LEU A 4 -10.13 4.34 16.24
CA LEU A 4 -8.93 3.58 15.93
C LEU A 4 -8.61 3.70 14.42
N THR A 5 -7.36 4.00 14.08
CA THR A 5 -6.84 3.94 12.70
C THR A 5 -5.91 2.73 12.62
N LEU A 6 -6.09 1.89 11.59
CA LEU A 6 -5.21 0.75 11.34
C LEU A 6 -4.34 1.03 10.13
N CYS A 7 -3.05 0.75 10.28
CA CYS A 7 -2.09 0.84 9.20
C CYS A 7 -1.44 -0.53 8.99
N CYS A 8 -1.63 -1.13 7.80
CA CYS A 8 -1.22 -2.51 7.52
C CYS A 8 0.02 -2.54 6.62
N PHE A 9 1.06 -3.26 7.06
CA PHE A 9 2.36 -3.36 6.41
C PHE A 9 2.88 -4.79 6.41
N CYS A 10 2.28 -5.68 5.63
CA CYS A 10 2.54 -7.12 5.66
C CYS A 10 1.97 -7.85 6.90
N LEU A 11 0.69 -7.67 7.23
CA LEU A 11 0.04 -8.50 8.25
C LEU A 11 -1.05 -9.35 7.60
N GLY A 12 -0.78 -10.65 7.49
CA GLY A 12 -1.84 -11.64 7.51
C GLY A 12 -2.62 -11.41 8.79
N VAL A 13 -3.82 -10.88 8.67
CA VAL A 13 -4.69 -10.70 9.82
C VAL A 13 -5.03 -12.13 10.27
N PRO A 14 -4.74 -12.56 11.50
CA PRO A 14 -5.06 -13.94 11.89
C PRO A 14 -6.58 -14.16 11.83
N GLY A 15 -7.00 -15.29 11.26
CA GLY A 15 -8.41 -15.73 11.17
C GLY A 15 -8.82 -16.20 9.78
N PRO A 16 -9.98 -16.88 9.65
CA PRO A 16 -10.51 -17.33 8.36
C PRO A 16 -10.73 -16.16 7.39
N VAL A 17 -10.39 -16.34 6.11
CA VAL A 17 -10.54 -15.32 5.04
C VAL A 17 -11.99 -14.85 4.90
N ASP A 18 -12.95 -15.73 5.19
CA ASP A 18 -14.39 -15.48 5.09
C ASP A 18 -14.99 -14.82 6.34
N GLN A 19 -14.17 -14.41 7.32
CA GLN A 19 -14.62 -13.74 8.53
C GLN A 19 -14.13 -12.29 8.63
N PRO A 20 -14.98 -11.35 9.12
CA PRO A 20 -14.57 -9.99 9.39
C PRO A 20 -13.30 -9.96 10.26
N GLY A 21 -12.35 -9.09 9.92
CA GLY A 21 -11.16 -8.90 10.72
C GLY A 21 -11.50 -8.37 12.12
N PRO A 22 -10.68 -8.64 13.16
CA PRO A 22 -10.88 -8.05 14.46
C PRO A 22 -10.97 -6.52 14.34
N CYS A 23 -12.03 -5.94 14.92
CA CYS A 23 -12.32 -4.51 14.96
C CYS A 23 -12.75 -3.82 13.64
N SER A 24 -13.17 -4.55 12.59
CA SER A 24 -13.58 -3.95 11.30
C SER A 24 -14.60 -2.79 11.43
N GLU A 25 -15.56 -2.89 12.36
CA GLU A 25 -16.61 -1.89 12.57
C GLU A 25 -16.19 -0.67 13.43
N LYS A 26 -15.06 -0.77 14.14
CA LYS A 26 -14.58 0.29 15.06
C LYS A 26 -13.48 1.15 14.45
N LEU A 27 -13.01 0.79 13.26
CA LEU A 27 -11.96 1.51 12.55
C LEU A 27 -12.55 2.71 11.82
N LYS A 28 -11.94 3.89 12.01
CA LYS A 28 -12.26 5.10 11.23
C LYS A 28 -11.74 5.04 9.81
N GLY A 29 -10.63 4.34 9.62
CA GLY A 29 -10.01 4.15 8.33
C GLY A 29 -8.91 3.12 8.38
N LEU A 30 -8.71 2.47 7.24
CA LEU A 30 -7.65 1.50 7.00
C LEU A 30 -6.69 2.07 5.97
N PHE A 31 -5.40 2.11 6.30
CA PHE A 31 -4.35 2.61 5.45
C PHE A 31 -3.42 1.45 5.09
N ILE A 32 -3.26 1.18 3.80
CA ILE A 32 -2.50 0.04 3.29
C ILE A 32 -1.40 0.58 2.39
N MET A 33 -0.19 0.08 2.55
CA MET A 33 0.79 0.09 1.48
C MET A 33 0.74 -1.27 0.78
N GLY A 34 0.50 -1.28 -0.52
CA GLY A 34 0.44 -2.52 -1.28
C GLY A 34 -0.48 -2.44 -2.48
N GLY A 35 -0.58 -3.55 -3.20
CA GLY A 35 -1.32 -3.62 -4.45
C GLY A 35 -0.65 -2.82 -5.56
N ASN A 36 -1.19 -2.95 -6.78
CA ASN A 36 -0.65 -2.28 -7.95
C ASN A 36 -1.75 -1.85 -8.92
N THR A 37 -1.52 -0.77 -9.67
CA THR A 37 -2.49 -0.28 -10.66
C THR A 37 -2.19 -0.75 -12.07
N ASP A 38 -0.93 -1.07 -12.36
CA ASP A 38 -0.45 -1.36 -13.72
C ASP A 38 -0.14 -2.85 -13.89
N SER A 39 -0.60 -3.68 -12.95
CA SER A 39 -0.35 -5.11 -12.89
C SER A 39 1.14 -5.45 -12.92
N ARG A 40 1.99 -4.58 -12.36
CA ARG A 40 3.42 -4.82 -12.22
C ARG A 40 3.69 -5.45 -10.87
N GLY A 41 4.02 -6.73 -10.87
CA GLY A 41 4.38 -7.43 -9.64
C GLY A 41 5.82 -7.16 -9.20
N ASN A 42 6.04 -7.23 -7.89
CA ASN A 42 7.35 -7.32 -7.23
C ASN A 42 7.50 -8.66 -6.48
N THR A 43 6.58 -9.61 -6.72
CA THR A 43 6.57 -10.96 -6.13
C THR A 43 6.20 -12.01 -7.17
N THR A 44 5.09 -11.81 -7.89
CA THR A 44 4.76 -12.59 -9.08
C THR A 44 4.87 -11.71 -10.33
N VAL A 45 4.47 -12.25 -11.49
CA VAL A 45 4.43 -11.46 -12.73
C VAL A 45 3.52 -10.24 -12.61
N CYS A 46 2.47 -10.31 -11.78
CA CYS A 46 1.44 -9.28 -11.71
C CYS A 46 1.07 -8.84 -10.29
N ALA A 47 1.48 -9.57 -9.25
CA ALA A 47 1.06 -9.30 -7.87
C ALA A 47 2.15 -8.57 -7.10
N GLU A 48 1.72 -7.53 -6.40
CA GLU A 48 2.52 -6.87 -5.38
C GLU A 48 2.57 -7.76 -4.13
N PHE A 49 3.69 -7.72 -3.40
CA PHE A 49 4.03 -8.57 -2.26
C PHE A 49 2.91 -8.71 -1.23
N ASN A 50 2.31 -7.61 -0.78
CA ASN A 50 1.24 -7.66 0.22
C ASN A 50 -0.03 -8.30 -0.32
N PHE A 51 -0.32 -8.13 -1.61
CA PHE A 51 -1.53 -8.66 -2.26
C PHE A 51 -1.35 -10.10 -2.78
N ALA A 52 -0.10 -10.54 -2.98
CA ALA A 52 0.22 -11.93 -3.27
C ALA A 52 0.04 -12.84 -2.03
N ALA A 53 0.18 -12.28 -0.82
CA ALA A 53 0.20 -13.04 0.42
C ALA A 53 -1.18 -13.22 1.09
N ASP A 54 -2.06 -12.20 1.05
CA ASP A 54 -3.39 -12.26 1.70
C ASP A 54 -4.34 -11.18 1.17
N ILE A 55 -5.65 -11.44 1.24
CA ILE A 55 -6.70 -10.50 0.81
C ILE A 55 -7.18 -9.69 2.01
N VAL A 56 -6.40 -8.69 2.39
CA VAL A 56 -6.79 -7.73 3.44
C VAL A 56 -8.14 -7.07 3.10
N LEU A 57 -8.40 -6.81 1.81
CA LEU A 57 -9.60 -6.07 1.37
C LEU A 57 -10.91 -6.73 1.76
N ASN A 58 -11.01 -8.04 1.84
CA ASN A 58 -12.30 -8.69 2.09
C ASN A 58 -12.77 -8.55 3.54
N ARG A 59 -11.86 -8.18 4.47
CA ARG A 59 -12.08 -8.30 5.91
C ARG A 59 -12.44 -7.00 6.63
N PHE A 60 -12.33 -5.86 5.96
CA PHE A 60 -12.56 -4.54 6.55
C PHE A 60 -13.60 -3.75 5.79
N PHE A 61 -14.58 -3.17 6.49
CA PHE A 61 -15.69 -2.41 5.89
C PHE A 61 -15.59 -0.89 6.11
N CYS A 62 -14.49 -0.43 6.70
CA CYS A 62 -14.21 0.98 6.89
C CYS A 62 -13.59 1.62 5.63
N PRO A 63 -13.62 2.96 5.50
CA PRO A 63 -12.92 3.66 4.43
C PRO A 63 -11.47 3.19 4.34
N THR A 64 -11.06 2.75 3.14
CA THR A 64 -9.75 2.14 2.93
C THR A 64 -8.96 2.95 1.90
N TYR A 65 -7.71 3.23 2.24
CA TYR A 65 -6.79 4.06 1.47
C TYR A 65 -5.56 3.25 1.12
N ILE A 66 -5.12 3.33 -0.14
CA ILE A 66 -3.99 2.53 -0.63
C ILE A 66 -2.89 3.41 -1.22
N ALA A 67 -1.68 3.24 -0.68
CA ALA A 67 -0.44 3.63 -1.33
C ALA A 67 0.07 2.45 -2.16
N THR A 68 -0.17 2.50 -3.48
CA THR A 68 0.19 1.43 -4.39
C THR A 68 1.70 1.35 -4.64
N TRP A 69 2.16 0.23 -5.17
CA TRP A 69 3.57 0.05 -5.57
C TRP A 69 4.02 1.11 -6.58
N GLU A 70 3.20 1.39 -7.60
CA GLU A 70 3.48 2.43 -8.60
C GLU A 70 3.58 3.80 -7.96
N PHE A 71 2.64 4.15 -7.07
CA PHE A 71 2.69 5.43 -6.33
C PHE A 71 3.99 5.58 -5.54
N CYS A 72 4.43 4.53 -4.85
CA CYS A 72 5.67 4.53 -4.08
C CYS A 72 6.90 4.67 -4.99
N CYS A 73 6.88 4.03 -6.16
CA CYS A 73 7.96 4.13 -7.13
C CYS A 73 8.03 5.48 -7.85
N GLU A 74 6.90 6.11 -8.14
CA GLU A 74 6.85 7.44 -8.74
C GLU A 74 7.27 8.54 -7.75
N ASN A 75 7.04 8.30 -6.46
CA ASN A 75 7.41 9.20 -5.38
C ASN A 75 8.69 8.75 -4.65
N LYS A 76 9.74 8.39 -5.38
CA LYS A 76 11.01 8.13 -4.69
C LYS A 76 11.54 9.39 -4.07
N LEU A 77 12.11 9.24 -2.88
CA LEU A 77 12.90 10.29 -2.27
C LEU A 77 14.30 10.28 -2.91
N PRO A 78 14.92 11.45 -3.11
CA PRO A 78 16.31 11.51 -3.54
C PRO A 78 17.20 10.74 -2.57
N TRP A 79 18.23 10.05 -3.08
CA TRP A 79 19.18 9.35 -2.19
C TRP A 79 19.83 10.30 -1.18
N SER A 80 20.09 11.55 -1.56
CA SER A 80 20.60 12.58 -0.66
C SER A 80 19.70 12.85 0.55
N PHE A 81 18.38 12.70 0.40
CA PHE A 81 17.47 12.78 1.55
C PHE A 81 17.75 11.64 2.54
N CYS A 82 17.88 10.41 2.02
CA CYS A 82 18.15 9.24 2.84
C CYS A 82 19.54 9.30 3.50
N ASP A 83 20.54 9.83 2.77
CA ASP A 83 21.89 10.03 3.28
C ASP A 83 21.90 11.03 4.43
N ASN A 84 21.26 12.20 4.25
CA ASN A 84 21.14 13.23 5.28
C ASN A 84 20.39 12.71 6.51
N TRP A 85 19.30 11.98 6.29
CA TRP A 85 18.52 11.37 7.37
C TRP A 85 19.36 10.40 8.21
N GLN A 86 20.18 9.57 7.58
CA GLN A 86 21.04 8.59 8.25
C GLN A 86 22.35 9.18 8.81
N ALA A 87 22.76 10.36 8.33
CA ALA A 87 23.98 11.04 8.78
C ALA A 87 23.84 11.76 10.13
N GLN A 88 22.61 11.82 10.69
CA GLN A 88 22.37 12.41 12.00
C GLN A 88 23.12 11.66 13.11
N ASP A 89 23.69 12.41 14.06
CA ASP A 89 24.32 11.81 15.24
C ASP A 89 23.28 11.46 16.31
N SER A 90 22.53 10.38 16.06
CA SER A 90 21.54 9.86 17.01
C SER A 90 21.48 8.33 16.99
N ASP A 91 21.02 7.74 18.09
CA ASP A 91 20.81 6.29 18.17
C ASP A 91 19.77 5.81 17.15
N LYS A 92 18.73 6.62 16.90
CA LYS A 92 17.71 6.32 15.87
C LYS A 92 18.33 6.24 14.48
N ALA A 93 19.17 7.20 14.10
CA ALA A 93 19.82 7.20 12.80
C ALA A 93 20.76 5.99 12.63
N ARG A 94 21.53 5.64 13.67
CA ARG A 94 22.37 4.43 13.68
C ARG A 94 21.54 3.16 13.52
N PHE A 95 20.41 3.06 14.22
CA PHE A 95 19.50 1.93 14.13
C PHE A 95 18.89 1.80 12.73
N MET A 96 18.36 2.89 12.18
CA MET A 96 17.78 2.89 10.83
C MET A 96 18.82 2.54 9.77
N LYS A 97 20.04 3.07 9.87
CA LYS A 97 21.16 2.71 9.00
C LYS A 97 21.48 1.21 9.04
N SER A 98 21.41 0.58 10.22
CA SER A 98 21.61 -0.85 10.36
C SER A 98 20.51 -1.66 9.67
N ILE A 99 19.25 -1.23 9.77
CA ILE A 99 18.10 -1.90 9.14
C ILE A 99 18.18 -1.78 7.61
N PHE A 100 18.40 -0.57 7.09
CA PHE A 100 18.35 -0.33 5.65
C PHE A 100 19.59 -0.81 4.89
N LYS A 101 20.70 -1.10 5.57
CA LYS A 101 21.96 -1.50 4.94
C LYS A 101 21.78 -2.62 3.91
N HIS A 102 20.99 -3.65 4.24
CA HIS A 102 20.75 -4.75 3.32
C HIS A 102 19.98 -4.29 2.07
N THR A 103 18.83 -3.65 2.27
CA THR A 103 17.97 -3.16 1.19
C THR A 103 18.70 -2.20 0.26
N MET A 104 19.47 -1.25 0.80
CA MET A 104 20.25 -0.29 0.02
C MET A 104 21.31 -0.96 -0.85
N ASN A 105 22.05 -1.93 -0.28
CA ASN A 105 23.04 -2.70 -1.03
C ASN A 105 22.37 -3.53 -2.14
N THR A 106 21.22 -4.13 -1.85
CA THR A 106 20.45 -4.91 -2.83
C THR A 106 19.96 -4.03 -3.98
N VAL A 107 19.40 -2.84 -3.69
CA VAL A 107 19.00 -1.87 -4.71
C VAL A 107 20.18 -1.46 -5.61
N ALA A 108 21.35 -1.24 -5.01
CA ALA A 108 22.53 -0.77 -5.73
C ALA A 108 23.17 -1.87 -6.61
N THR A 109 23.05 -3.15 -6.23
CA THR A 109 23.83 -4.25 -6.84
C THR A 109 22.99 -5.31 -7.56
N CYS A 110 21.70 -5.41 -7.28
CA CYS A 110 20.82 -6.43 -7.85
C CYS A 110 20.05 -5.90 -9.06
N ALA A 111 20.41 -6.35 -10.25
CA ALA A 111 19.72 -5.98 -11.49
C ALA A 111 18.24 -6.36 -11.52
N HIS A 112 17.83 -7.40 -10.78
CA HIS A 112 16.42 -7.78 -10.66
C HIS A 112 15.63 -6.71 -9.91
N TYR A 113 16.11 -6.27 -8.75
CA TYR A 113 15.47 -5.23 -7.94
C TYR A 113 15.39 -3.88 -8.67
N GLN A 114 16.42 -3.57 -9.48
CA GLN A 114 16.41 -2.38 -10.33
C GLN A 114 15.32 -2.42 -11.42
N ARG A 115 14.93 -3.61 -11.90
CA ARG A 115 13.83 -3.77 -12.90
C ARG A 115 12.45 -3.70 -12.25
N GLU A 116 12.33 -4.11 -11.00
CA GLU A 116 11.07 -4.00 -10.22
C GLU A 116 10.69 -2.54 -9.96
N MET A 117 11.68 -1.68 -9.72
CA MET A 117 11.48 -0.25 -9.55
C MET A 117 11.13 0.45 -10.86
N THR A 118 10.00 1.14 -10.91
CA THR A 118 9.62 2.02 -12.04
C THR A 118 10.22 3.42 -11.86
N ALA A 119 10.09 4.38 -12.78
CA ALA A 119 10.44 5.79 -12.57
C ALA A 119 11.89 6.16 -12.12
N GLY A 120 12.88 5.31 -12.43
CA GLY A 120 14.31 5.65 -12.20
C GLY A 120 14.81 5.50 -10.75
N PRO A 121 16.07 5.89 -10.48
CA PRO A 121 16.73 5.63 -9.20
C PRO A 121 16.24 6.54 -8.09
N GLY A 122 16.16 6.00 -6.87
CA GLY A 122 15.81 6.75 -5.66
C GLY A 122 15.47 5.82 -4.50
N PHE A 123 15.25 6.41 -3.33
CA PHE A 123 14.85 5.68 -2.13
C PHE A 123 13.32 5.53 -2.10
N VAL A 124 12.83 4.29 -2.12
CA VAL A 124 11.39 3.99 -1.99
C VAL A 124 11.09 3.73 -0.53
N SER A 125 10.31 4.62 0.09
CA SER A 125 9.96 4.55 1.51
C SER A 125 8.77 3.61 1.81
N CYS A 126 8.09 3.12 0.77
CA CYS A 126 6.91 2.23 0.80
C CYS A 126 5.96 2.57 1.96
N ASP A 127 6.01 1.76 3.01
CA ASP A 127 5.18 1.80 4.22
C ASP A 127 5.06 3.19 4.85
N SER A 128 6.11 4.00 4.73
CA SER A 128 6.09 5.36 5.29
C SER A 128 4.97 6.23 4.71
N TYR A 129 4.55 5.98 3.46
CA TYR A 129 3.46 6.72 2.83
C TYR A 129 2.11 6.44 3.48
N ALA A 130 1.76 5.17 3.67
CA ALA A 130 0.53 4.83 4.36
C ALA A 130 0.60 5.21 5.85
N MET A 131 1.78 5.12 6.50
CA MET A 131 1.97 5.62 7.87
C MET A 131 1.67 7.11 8.00
N VAL A 132 2.24 7.94 7.11
CA VAL A 132 2.04 9.39 7.15
C VAL A 132 0.57 9.74 6.96
N ALA A 133 -0.09 9.09 6.00
CA ALA A 133 -1.52 9.29 5.77
C ALA A 133 -2.39 8.84 6.96
N ALA A 134 -2.01 7.75 7.64
CA ALA A 134 -2.70 7.28 8.84
C ALA A 134 -2.53 8.22 10.05
N ILE A 135 -1.38 8.90 10.16
CA ILE A 135 -1.09 9.88 11.21
C ILE A 135 -1.81 11.21 10.93
N ASN A 136 -1.74 11.67 9.68
CA ASN A 136 -2.35 12.92 9.24
C ASN A 136 -2.75 12.80 7.77
N ASP A 137 -4.04 12.60 7.55
CA ASP A 137 -4.66 12.50 6.23
C ASP A 137 -4.59 13.82 5.44
N GLY A 138 -4.28 14.96 6.08
CA GLY A 138 -3.98 16.22 5.41
C GLY A 138 -2.74 16.20 4.51
N PHE A 139 -1.88 15.16 4.60
CA PHE A 139 -0.80 14.93 3.64
C PHE A 139 -1.27 14.25 2.35
N VAL A 140 -2.52 13.79 2.29
CA VAL A 140 -3.16 13.24 1.10
C VAL A 140 -3.88 14.38 0.37
N TRP A 141 -3.24 14.93 -0.65
CA TRP A 141 -3.79 16.07 -1.40
C TRP A 141 -4.74 15.65 -2.51
N VAL A 142 -4.43 14.53 -3.17
CA VAL A 142 -5.23 13.97 -4.27
C VAL A 142 -5.36 12.47 -4.06
N SER A 143 -6.61 12.04 -4.05
CA SER A 143 -6.98 10.63 -4.11
C SER A 143 -8.07 10.43 -5.15
N GLU A 144 -8.08 9.25 -5.75
CA GLU A 144 -9.10 8.82 -6.70
C GLU A 144 -9.90 7.69 -6.05
N PRO A 145 -11.20 7.89 -5.78
CA PRO A 145 -12.06 6.79 -5.38
C PRO A 145 -12.26 5.84 -6.57
N VAL A 146 -11.88 4.58 -6.42
CA VAL A 146 -11.98 3.56 -7.47
C VAL A 146 -12.45 2.24 -6.88
N ALA A 147 -13.45 1.62 -7.50
CA ALA A 147 -13.87 0.27 -7.18
C ALA A 147 -12.75 -0.74 -7.49
N VAL A 148 -12.36 -1.55 -6.52
CA VAL A 148 -11.20 -2.46 -6.58
C VAL A 148 -11.55 -3.84 -6.05
N THR A 149 -11.10 -4.88 -6.75
CA THR A 149 -11.09 -6.27 -6.27
C THR A 149 -9.70 -6.89 -6.45
N VAL A 150 -9.50 -8.12 -5.99
CA VAL A 150 -8.26 -8.89 -6.18
C VAL A 150 -8.60 -10.19 -6.91
N GLU A 151 -7.86 -10.49 -7.98
CA GLU A 151 -7.97 -11.76 -8.70
C GLU A 151 -7.35 -12.90 -7.88
N LEU A 152 -8.05 -14.03 -7.72
CA LEU A 152 -7.68 -15.10 -6.79
C LEU A 152 -7.44 -16.46 -7.43
N GLN A 153 -7.94 -16.67 -8.64
CA GLN A 153 -8.04 -17.98 -9.28
C GLN A 153 -7.20 -18.08 -10.56
N GLY A 154 -6.85 -16.94 -11.18
CA GLY A 154 -6.07 -16.93 -12.39
C GLY A 154 -4.65 -17.47 -12.22
N THR A 155 -4.20 -18.31 -13.16
CA THR A 155 -2.87 -18.95 -13.16
C THR A 155 -1.70 -17.96 -13.09
N TYR A 156 -1.84 -16.80 -13.73
CA TYR A 156 -0.81 -15.76 -13.79
C TYR A 156 -1.22 -14.47 -13.11
N THR A 157 -2.48 -14.36 -12.68
CA THR A 157 -3.09 -13.11 -12.22
C THR A 157 -3.52 -13.15 -10.76
N GLN A 158 -3.33 -14.28 -10.07
CA GLN A 158 -3.60 -14.38 -8.64
C GLN A 158 -2.80 -13.32 -7.84
N GLY A 159 -3.51 -12.55 -7.01
CA GLY A 159 -2.98 -11.41 -6.24
C GLY A 159 -2.96 -10.08 -7.02
N MET A 160 -3.41 -10.04 -8.27
CA MET A 160 -3.53 -8.80 -9.04
C MET A 160 -4.68 -7.94 -8.51
N MET A 161 -4.39 -6.67 -8.25
CA MET A 161 -5.42 -5.69 -7.92
C MET A 161 -6.11 -5.23 -9.21
N VAL A 162 -7.43 -5.38 -9.28
CA VAL A 162 -8.27 -5.08 -10.46
C VAL A 162 -9.10 -3.84 -10.17
N LEU A 163 -8.95 -2.80 -11.00
CA LEU A 163 -9.66 -1.53 -10.87
C LEU A 163 -10.85 -1.48 -11.84
N ASP A 164 -12.06 -1.26 -11.32
CA ASP A 164 -13.25 -0.98 -12.11
C ASP A 164 -13.46 0.52 -12.29
N LYS A 165 -12.72 1.10 -13.23
CA LYS A 165 -12.81 2.53 -13.57
C LYS A 165 -14.06 2.92 -14.35
N LEU A 166 -14.74 1.93 -14.93
CA LEU A 166 -15.92 2.16 -15.77
C LEU A 166 -17.23 1.88 -15.02
N GLY A 167 -17.16 1.39 -13.77
CA GLY A 167 -18.31 1.03 -12.96
C GLY A 167 -19.10 -0.16 -13.52
N VAL A 168 -18.47 -1.00 -14.34
CA VAL A 168 -19.14 -2.10 -15.06
C VAL A 168 -19.57 -3.20 -14.10
N LEU A 169 -18.93 -3.30 -12.94
CA LEU A 169 -19.27 -4.32 -11.96
C LEU A 169 -20.47 -3.93 -11.09
N GLU A 170 -21.04 -2.73 -11.28
CA GLU A 170 -22.31 -2.27 -10.70
C GLU A 170 -22.43 -2.51 -9.18
N LYS A 171 -21.33 -2.42 -8.42
CA LYS A 171 -21.36 -2.60 -6.96
C LYS A 171 -21.31 -1.26 -6.23
N GLU A 172 -22.39 -0.94 -5.51
CA GLU A 172 -22.38 0.11 -4.50
C GLU A 172 -21.60 -0.35 -3.25
N HIS A 173 -21.07 0.62 -2.50
CA HIS A 173 -20.44 0.45 -1.18
C HIS A 173 -21.39 -0.29 -0.23
N SER A 174 -21.37 -1.62 -0.26
CA SER A 174 -22.31 -2.42 0.50
C SER A 174 -21.82 -2.49 1.95
N GLY A 175 -22.59 -1.89 2.85
CA GLY A 175 -22.44 -2.07 4.29
C GLY A 175 -22.58 -3.55 4.71
N PRO A 176 -22.47 -3.86 6.02
CA PRO A 176 -22.23 -5.21 6.55
C PRO A 176 -23.44 -6.16 6.47
N GLY A 177 -24.14 -6.24 5.33
CA GLY A 177 -25.43 -6.94 5.18
C GLY A 177 -25.55 -7.96 4.05
N GLU A 178 -24.67 -8.00 3.06
CA GLU A 178 -24.80 -8.94 1.93
C GLU A 178 -23.56 -9.82 1.78
N LEU A 179 -23.42 -10.77 2.72
CA LEU A 179 -22.49 -11.88 2.60
C LEU A 179 -23.02 -12.85 1.54
N GLY A 180 -22.52 -12.74 0.31
CA GLY A 180 -22.98 -13.63 -0.77
C GLY A 180 -22.09 -13.78 -2.00
N LEU A 181 -20.94 -13.10 -2.12
CA LEU A 181 -20.06 -13.28 -3.29
C LEU A 181 -18.57 -13.27 -2.91
N PRO A 182 -17.75 -14.20 -3.43
CA PRO A 182 -16.30 -14.26 -3.17
C PRO A 182 -15.46 -13.14 -3.81
N GLU A 183 -16.08 -12.22 -4.56
CA GLU A 183 -15.43 -11.05 -5.17
C GLU A 183 -15.93 -9.76 -4.53
N VAL A 184 -15.25 -9.32 -3.47
CA VAL A 184 -15.53 -8.07 -2.80
C VAL A 184 -14.87 -6.94 -3.59
N ILE A 185 -15.68 -6.21 -4.35
CA ILE A 185 -15.27 -4.99 -5.04
C ILE A 185 -15.55 -3.82 -4.10
N ARG A 186 -14.54 -2.99 -3.80
CA ARG A 186 -14.66 -1.84 -2.87
C ARG A 186 -14.16 -0.55 -3.50
N GLU A 187 -14.87 0.55 -3.29
CA GLU A 187 -14.32 1.87 -3.61
C GLU A 187 -13.19 2.18 -2.62
N LEU A 188 -11.98 2.30 -3.15
CA LEU A 188 -10.75 2.61 -2.44
C LEU A 188 -10.26 3.97 -2.88
N HIS A 189 -9.73 4.74 -1.95
CA HIS A 189 -9.02 5.97 -2.28
C HIS A 189 -7.59 5.63 -2.67
N LEU A 190 -7.31 5.65 -3.97
CA LEU A 190 -5.96 5.49 -4.52
C LEU A 190 -5.22 6.83 -4.44
N TYR A 191 -4.05 6.86 -3.83
CA TYR A 191 -3.26 8.08 -3.82
C TYR A 191 -2.73 8.41 -5.22
N ARG A 192 -2.95 9.64 -5.67
CA ARG A 192 -2.34 10.21 -6.87
C ARG A 192 -1.63 11.50 -6.51
N CYS A 193 -0.49 11.46 -5.83
CA CYS A 193 0.21 12.70 -5.50
C CYS A 193 1.72 12.64 -5.52
N GLN A 194 2.29 13.68 -6.12
CA GLN A 194 3.67 14.10 -5.99
C GLN A 194 3.85 14.65 -4.57
N LEU A 195 4.53 13.90 -3.72
CA LEU A 195 4.71 14.25 -2.32
C LEU A 195 5.71 15.43 -2.18
N PHE A 196 5.21 16.67 -2.10
CA PHE A 196 6.02 17.82 -1.68
C PHE A 196 6.20 17.83 -0.15
N ILE A 197 6.95 16.89 0.43
CA ILE A 197 7.29 16.94 1.88
C ILE A 197 8.34 18.04 2.20
N PHE A 198 9.05 18.60 1.21
CA PHE A 198 10.35 19.25 1.50
C PHE A 198 10.49 20.75 1.27
N THR A 199 9.42 21.55 1.21
CA THR A 199 9.62 23.03 1.22
C THR A 199 9.71 23.66 2.61
N LYS A 200 9.50 22.91 3.70
CA LYS A 200 9.66 23.41 5.08
C LYS A 200 10.11 22.35 6.08
N LEU A 201 11.28 21.75 5.87
CA LEU A 201 12.10 21.20 6.94
C LEU A 201 13.42 21.97 6.99
#